data_AF-A0A814LAX9-F1
#
_entry.id   AF-A0A814LAX9-F1
#
_cell.length_a   1.000
_cell.length_b   1.000
_cell.length_c   1.000
_cell.angle_alpha   90.00
_cell.angle_beta   90.00
_cell.angle_gamma   90.00
#
_symmetry.space_group_name_H-M   'P 1'
#
loop_
_entity.id
_entity.type
_entity.pdbx_description
1 polymer ?
#
loop_
_entity_poly.entity_id
_entity_poly.type
_entity_poly.pdbx_seq_one_letter_code
_entity_poly.pdbx_strand_id
1 'polypeptide(L)'
;MTMTAIVASDVISSLIVSGNPIAYLTFRTFAYTCQNQVLIYLMNSKIGHYMKIPPRIVFPLFILASIITSIIQYITAIYLLNHLPHICTSKNPVWRCLSLQNTHTSSIIFGVTGSFIWSSQYSSMLYGFLIGTILPILSWLLWKIFPHIKWLALINFPIFLMATTNFPPAPAAEFPSWFLIGFIFNFILYRYAHNWWEKYAYIFSIAMSCGVAICSFIIFLAFQLNHTDFPQWWGLGGINRDGCPLDSANFSGFISTERYI
;
A
#
# COMPACT_ATOMS: atom_id res chain seq x y z
N MET A 1 0.07 -3.58 -12.78
CA MET A 1 -0.29 -5.02 -12.89
C MET A 1 -0.82 -5.60 -11.58
N THR A 2 -0.43 -5.08 -10.41
CA THR A 2 -0.98 -5.50 -9.10
C THR A 2 -2.39 -4.96 -8.84
N MET A 3 -2.69 -3.70 -9.21
CA MET A 3 -4.04 -3.11 -9.06
C MET A 3 -5.14 -3.90 -9.76
N THR A 4 -4.90 -4.27 -11.01
CA THR A 4 -5.89 -5.00 -11.82
C THR A 4 -6.23 -6.34 -11.20
N ALA A 5 -5.28 -6.98 -10.50
CA ALA A 5 -5.49 -8.29 -9.94
C ALA A 5 -6.17 -8.26 -8.56
N ILE A 6 -5.89 -7.27 -7.70
CA ILE A 6 -6.64 -7.06 -6.45
C ILE A 6 -8.11 -6.82 -6.77
N VAL A 7 -8.36 -5.85 -7.65
CA VAL A 7 -9.72 -5.49 -8.05
C VAL A 7 -10.41 -6.63 -8.78
N ALA A 8 -9.73 -7.33 -9.70
CA ALA A 8 -10.32 -8.49 -10.36
C ALA A 8 -10.67 -9.57 -9.35
N SER A 9 -9.82 -9.82 -8.35
CA SER A 9 -10.13 -10.76 -7.28
C SER A 9 -11.33 -10.32 -6.44
N ASP A 10 -11.48 -9.02 -6.19
CA ASP A 10 -12.62 -8.46 -5.45
C ASP A 10 -13.93 -8.65 -6.23
N VAL A 11 -13.92 -8.32 -7.53
CA VAL A 11 -15.09 -8.47 -8.40
C VAL A 11 -15.46 -9.94 -8.58
N ILE A 12 -14.49 -10.80 -8.88
CA ILE A 12 -14.72 -12.25 -9.06
C ILE A 12 -15.24 -12.86 -7.75
N SER A 13 -14.64 -12.52 -6.61
CA SER A 13 -15.09 -13.01 -5.31
C SER A 13 -16.50 -12.55 -4.97
N SER A 14 -16.82 -11.29 -5.28
CA SER A 14 -18.16 -10.73 -5.05
C SER A 14 -19.27 -11.42 -5.85
N LEU A 15 -18.94 -11.93 -7.04
CA LEU A 15 -19.88 -12.65 -7.91
C LEU A 15 -20.07 -14.11 -7.47
N ILE A 16 -19.00 -14.77 -7.00
CA ILE A 16 -19.04 -16.19 -6.63
C ILE A 16 -19.63 -16.39 -5.23
N VAL A 17 -19.28 -15.52 -4.27
CA VAL A 17 -19.63 -15.70 -2.86
C VAL A 17 -20.35 -14.48 -2.30
N SER A 18 -21.44 -14.10 -2.97
CA SER A 18 -22.29 -13.01 -2.48
C SER A 18 -23.00 -13.38 -1.17
N GLY A 19 -23.00 -12.45 -0.21
CA GLY A 19 -23.72 -12.59 1.06
C GLY A 19 -22.90 -13.17 2.22
N ASN A 20 -21.67 -13.64 1.98
CA ASN A 20 -20.77 -14.11 3.06
C ASN A 20 -19.42 -13.35 3.05
N PRO A 21 -19.23 -12.36 3.94
CA PRO A 21 -18.03 -11.53 3.96
C PRO A 21 -16.76 -12.30 4.39
N ILE A 22 -16.91 -13.39 5.16
CA ILE A 22 -15.78 -14.19 5.64
C ILE A 22 -15.16 -14.96 4.47
N ALA A 23 -16.00 -15.57 3.64
CA ALA A 23 -15.56 -16.31 2.46
C ALA A 23 -14.99 -15.40 1.36
N TYR A 24 -15.52 -14.17 1.23
CA TYR A 24 -14.90 -13.14 0.40
C TYR A 24 -13.48 -12.79 0.89
N LEU A 25 -13.32 -12.58 2.20
CA LEU A 25 -12.04 -12.18 2.79
C LEU A 25 -10.97 -13.26 2.61
N THR A 26 -11.31 -14.54 2.79
CA THR A 26 -10.38 -15.66 2.58
C THR A 26 -9.94 -15.77 1.12
N PHE A 27 -10.87 -15.60 0.16
CA PHE A 27 -10.52 -15.62 -1.26
C PHE A 27 -9.62 -14.46 -1.65
N ARG A 28 -9.98 -13.23 -1.25
CA ARG A 28 -9.18 -12.02 -1.52
C ARG A 28 -7.77 -12.14 -0.95
N THR A 29 -7.65 -12.56 0.31
CA THR A 29 -6.34 -12.69 0.97
C THR A 29 -5.49 -13.74 0.28
N PHE A 30 -6.04 -14.89 -0.09
CA PHE A 30 -5.33 -15.92 -0.86
C PHE A 30 -4.85 -15.39 -2.22
N ALA A 31 -5.75 -14.82 -3.03
CA ALA A 31 -5.42 -14.32 -4.37
C ALA A 31 -4.32 -13.25 -4.33
N TYR A 32 -4.46 -12.26 -3.45
CA TYR A 32 -3.52 -11.15 -3.33
C TYR A 32 -2.16 -11.59 -2.79
N THR A 33 -2.13 -12.34 -1.69
CA THR A 33 -0.87 -12.73 -1.05
C THR A 33 -0.08 -13.69 -1.92
N CYS A 34 -0.72 -14.68 -2.54
CA CYS A 34 -0.04 -15.60 -3.46
C CYS A 34 0.59 -14.84 -4.63
N GLN A 35 -0.13 -13.92 -5.26
CA GLN A 35 0.41 -13.14 -6.37
C GLN A 35 1.61 -12.28 -5.95
N ASN A 36 1.51 -11.58 -4.82
CA ASN A 36 2.60 -10.74 -4.34
C ASN A 36 3.84 -11.57 -4.00
N GLN A 37 3.66 -12.72 -3.35
CA GLN A 37 4.78 -13.60 -3.02
C GLN A 37 5.47 -14.12 -4.28
N VAL A 38 4.70 -14.48 -5.31
CA VAL A 38 5.26 -14.90 -6.61
C VAL A 38 6.04 -13.75 -7.26
N LEU A 39 5.51 -12.52 -7.26
CA LEU A 39 6.20 -11.36 -7.83
C LEU A 39 7.51 -11.05 -7.10
N ILE A 40 7.50 -11.07 -5.77
CA ILE A 40 8.70 -10.87 -4.95
C ILE A 40 9.71 -11.99 -5.22
N TYR A 41 9.26 -13.25 -5.30
CA TYR A 41 10.12 -14.37 -5.64
C TYR A 41 10.76 -14.23 -7.03
N LEU A 42 9.99 -13.83 -8.05
CA LEU A 42 10.49 -13.63 -9.40
C LEU A 42 11.51 -12.49 -9.47
N MET A 43 11.25 -11.38 -8.77
CA MET A 43 12.18 -10.25 -8.70
C MET A 43 13.51 -10.65 -8.05
N ASN A 44 13.44 -11.38 -6.93
CA ASN A 44 14.65 -11.85 -6.23
C ASN A 44 15.38 -12.96 -7.00
N SER A 45 14.66 -13.83 -7.70
CA SER A 45 15.27 -14.86 -8.56
C SER A 45 16.04 -14.23 -9.72
N LYS A 46 15.53 -13.12 -10.27
CA LYS A 46 16.22 -12.36 -11.31
C LYS A 46 17.52 -11.76 -10.78
N ILE A 47 17.50 -11.17 -9.59
CA ILE A 47 18.71 -10.66 -8.92
C ILE A 47 19.70 -11.81 -8.65
N GLY A 48 19.22 -12.94 -8.14
CA GLY A 48 20.03 -14.13 -7.89
C GLY A 48 20.71 -14.65 -9.15
N HIS A 49 20.01 -14.64 -10.29
CA HIS A 49 20.59 -14.97 -11.59
C HIS A 49 21.72 -13.99 -11.98
N TYR A 50 21.53 -12.68 -11.77
CA TYR A 50 22.61 -11.69 -12.01
C TYR A 50 23.81 -11.89 -11.09
N MET A 51 23.60 -12.36 -9.86
CA MET A 51 24.65 -12.70 -8.90
C MET A 51 25.26 -14.10 -9.10
N LYS A 52 24.85 -14.83 -10.14
CA LYS A 52 25.29 -16.20 -10.46
C LYS A 52 24.99 -17.23 -9.36
N ILE A 53 23.92 -17.02 -8.59
CA ILE A 53 23.46 -17.97 -7.57
C ILE A 53 22.55 -19.02 -8.24
N PRO A 54 22.79 -20.34 -8.05
CA PRO A 54 21.98 -21.36 -8.68
C PRO A 54 20.54 -21.36 -8.12
N PRO A 55 19.50 -21.48 -8.97
CA PRO A 55 18.09 -21.40 -8.54
C PRO A 55 17.67 -22.53 -7.59
N ARG A 56 18.39 -23.66 -7.61
CA ARG A 56 18.17 -24.80 -6.70
C ARG A 56 18.37 -24.44 -5.23
N ILE A 57 19.16 -23.40 -4.94
CA ILE A 57 19.41 -22.92 -3.58
C ILE A 57 18.44 -21.79 -3.23
N VAL A 58 18.17 -20.90 -4.19
CA VAL A 58 17.29 -19.73 -3.97
C VAL A 58 15.85 -20.15 -3.64
N PHE A 59 15.31 -21.15 -4.34
CA PHE A 59 13.94 -21.61 -4.13
C PHE A 59 13.65 -22.11 -2.70
N PRO A 60 14.39 -23.11 -2.15
CA PRO A 60 14.13 -23.59 -0.79
C PRO A 60 14.43 -22.53 0.27
N LEU A 61 15.43 -21.66 0.07
CA LEU A 61 15.70 -20.54 0.98
C LEU A 61 14.51 -19.60 1.11
N PHE A 62 13.86 -19.26 0.00
CA PHE A 62 12.71 -18.37 0.01
C PHE A 62 11.50 -18.99 0.72
N ILE A 63 11.28 -20.30 0.53
CA ILE A 63 10.22 -21.06 1.23
C ILE A 63 10.49 -21.07 2.74
N LEU A 64 11.71 -21.40 3.16
CA LEU A 64 12.09 -21.43 4.58
C LEU A 64 11.94 -20.05 5.22
N ALA A 65 12.42 -18.99 4.55
CA ALA A 65 12.28 -17.62 5.02
C ALA A 65 10.80 -17.21 5.18
N SER A 66 9.95 -17.61 4.23
CA SER A 66 8.52 -17.31 4.26
C SER A 66 7.81 -18.01 5.42
N ILE A 67 8.16 -19.26 5.72
CA ILE A 67 7.61 -20.03 6.85
C ILE A 67 8.03 -19.39 8.18
N ILE A 68 9.31 -19.06 8.34
CA ILE A 68 9.80 -18.41 9.57
C ILE A 68 9.11 -17.07 9.78
N THR A 69 9.00 -16.26 8.72
CA THR A 69 8.37 -14.94 8.77
C THR A 69 6.89 -15.04 9.13
N SER A 70 6.15 -15.99 8.56
CA SER A 70 4.71 -16.15 8.85
C SER A 70 4.45 -16.57 10.30
N ILE A 71 5.29 -17.46 10.85
CA ILE A 71 5.21 -17.87 12.26
C ILE A 71 5.47 -16.67 13.19
N ILE A 72 6.55 -15.91 12.95
CA ILE A 72 6.89 -14.74 13.77
C ILE A 72 5.77 -13.68 13.69
N GLN A 73 5.25 -13.43 12.49
CA GLN A 73 4.18 -12.47 12.30
C GLN A 73 2.89 -12.88 13.02
N TYR A 74 2.54 -14.17 12.99
CA TYR A 74 1.38 -14.71 13.70
C TYR A 74 1.53 -14.60 15.22
N ILE A 75 2.67 -15.00 15.76
CA ILE A 75 2.97 -14.89 17.21
C ILE A 75 2.89 -13.43 17.65
N THR A 76 3.49 -12.52 16.89
CA THR A 76 3.48 -11.08 17.19
C THR A 76 2.05 -10.54 17.16
N ALA A 77 1.22 -10.94 16.19
CA ALA A 77 -0.17 -10.52 16.11
C ALA A 77 -0.98 -10.94 17.34
N ILE A 78 -0.86 -12.20 17.77
CA ILE A 78 -1.53 -12.71 18.98
C ILE A 78 -1.04 -11.98 20.23
N TYR A 79 0.27 -11.80 20.35
CA TYR A 79 0.88 -11.12 21.48
C TYR A 79 0.32 -9.70 21.62
N LEU A 80 0.27 -8.93 20.53
CA LEU A 80 -0.29 -7.58 20.53
C LEU A 80 -1.76 -7.61 20.97
N LEU A 81 -2.59 -8.49 20.37
CA LEU A 81 -4.02 -8.59 20.69
C LEU A 81 -4.30 -8.93 22.16
N ASN A 82 -3.42 -9.71 22.82
CA ASN A 82 -3.61 -10.13 24.20
C ASN A 82 -3.06 -9.15 25.24
N HIS A 83 -2.13 -8.26 24.88
CA HIS A 83 -1.45 -7.38 25.85
C HIS A 83 -1.80 -5.90 25.71
N LEU A 84 -2.23 -5.46 24.53
CA LEU A 84 -2.66 -4.08 24.34
C LEU A 84 -4.19 -4.01 24.47
N PRO A 85 -4.73 -3.30 25.48
CA PRO A 85 -6.18 -3.09 25.58
C PRO A 85 -6.62 -2.16 24.44
N HIS A 86 -7.84 -2.35 23.90
CA HIS A 86 -8.47 -1.45 22.92
C HIS A 86 -7.74 -1.28 21.56
N ILE A 87 -7.03 -2.30 21.06
CA ILE A 87 -6.45 -2.29 19.71
C ILE A 87 -7.55 -2.18 18.63
N CYS A 88 -7.24 -1.50 17.52
CA CYS A 88 -8.13 -1.26 16.38
C CYS A 88 -9.44 -0.53 16.74
N THR A 89 -9.46 0.21 17.86
CA THR A 89 -10.59 1.07 18.24
C THR A 89 -10.18 2.54 18.23
N SER A 90 -11.16 3.43 18.07
CA SER A 90 -10.94 4.89 18.05
C SER A 90 -10.30 5.43 19.33
N LYS A 91 -10.41 4.70 20.44
CA LYS A 91 -9.85 5.06 21.76
C LYS A 91 -8.33 5.03 21.80
N ASN A 92 -7.69 4.22 20.96
CA ASN A 92 -6.23 4.15 20.87
C ASN A 92 -5.74 4.71 19.55
N PRO A 93 -5.32 5.99 19.51
CA PRO A 93 -4.90 6.64 18.26
C PRO A 93 -3.60 6.06 17.68
N VAL A 94 -2.78 5.39 18.48
CA VAL A 94 -1.53 4.76 18.00
C VAL A 94 -1.80 3.45 17.26
N TRP A 95 -2.75 2.64 17.74
CA TRP A 95 -3.04 1.29 17.20
C TRP A 95 -4.40 1.24 16.49
N ARG A 96 -4.63 2.17 15.55
CA ARG A 96 -5.90 2.26 14.80
C ARG A 96 -6.12 1.16 13.75
N CYS A 97 -5.10 0.41 13.36
CA CYS A 97 -5.19 -0.69 12.38
C CYS A 97 -5.82 -0.29 11.03
N LEU A 98 -5.39 0.84 10.46
CA LEU A 98 -5.96 1.43 9.24
C LEU A 98 -6.10 0.44 8.07
N SER A 99 -5.08 -0.38 7.84
CA SER A 99 -5.08 -1.39 6.77
C SER A 99 -6.14 -2.49 6.98
N LEU A 100 -6.32 -2.93 8.23
CA LEU A 100 -7.32 -3.92 8.59
C LEU A 100 -8.73 -3.35 8.42
N GLN A 101 -8.95 -2.12 8.87
CA GLN A 101 -10.24 -1.42 8.73
C GLN A 101 -10.61 -1.21 7.25
N ASN A 102 -9.66 -0.81 6.40
CA ASN A 102 -9.90 -0.68 4.96
C ASN A 102 -10.30 -2.02 4.31
N THR A 103 -9.63 -3.10 4.70
CA THR A 103 -9.95 -4.45 4.21
C THR A 103 -11.32 -4.93 4.70
N HIS A 104 -11.68 -4.59 5.94
CA HIS A 104 -13.00 -4.88 6.51
C HIS A 104 -14.13 -4.08 5.82
N THR A 105 -13.93 -2.80 5.56
CA THR A 105 -14.90 -2.00 4.81
C THR A 105 -15.07 -2.53 3.38
N SER A 106 -13.96 -2.95 2.75
CA SER A 106 -13.99 -3.57 1.42
C SER A 106 -14.78 -4.89 1.42
N SER A 107 -14.67 -5.72 2.46
CA SER A 107 -15.40 -6.98 2.55
C SER A 107 -16.90 -6.80 2.76
N ILE A 108 -17.33 -5.71 3.41
CA ILE A 108 -18.75 -5.38 3.48
C ILE A 108 -19.26 -4.97 2.10
N ILE A 109 -18.56 -4.05 1.42
CA ILE A 109 -18.98 -3.52 0.12
C ILE A 109 -19.04 -4.65 -0.93
N PHE A 110 -17.95 -5.39 -1.10
CA PHE A 110 -17.88 -6.41 -2.16
C PHE A 110 -18.43 -7.77 -1.71
N GLY A 111 -18.28 -8.14 -0.44
CA GLY A 111 -18.73 -9.45 0.06
C GLY A 111 -20.23 -9.51 0.36
N VAL A 112 -20.82 -8.45 0.93
CA VAL A 112 -22.26 -8.43 1.27
C VAL A 112 -23.09 -7.84 0.13
N THR A 113 -22.67 -6.70 -0.42
CA THR A 113 -23.46 -5.98 -1.45
C THR A 113 -23.07 -6.28 -2.89
N GLY A 114 -22.13 -7.21 -3.14
CA GLY A 114 -21.53 -7.53 -4.44
C GLY A 114 -22.48 -7.58 -5.65
N SER A 115 -23.61 -8.29 -5.53
CA SER A 115 -24.58 -8.41 -6.62
C SER A 115 -25.38 -7.11 -6.87
N PHE A 116 -25.57 -6.29 -5.83
CA PHE A 116 -26.36 -5.06 -5.86
C PHE A 116 -25.55 -3.80 -6.18
N ILE A 117 -24.21 -3.87 -6.28
CA ILE A 117 -23.36 -2.70 -6.56
C ILE A 117 -23.72 -2.05 -7.91
N TRP A 118 -24.10 -2.86 -8.90
CA TRP A 118 -24.46 -2.39 -10.26
C TRP A 118 -25.73 -1.53 -10.29
N SER A 119 -26.68 -1.77 -9.39
CA SER A 119 -27.96 -1.04 -9.28
C SER A 119 -27.93 0.05 -8.21
N SER A 120 -26.85 0.13 -7.43
CA SER A 120 -26.71 1.07 -6.32
C SER A 120 -26.13 2.42 -6.77
N GLN A 121 -26.21 3.42 -5.90
CA GLN A 121 -25.58 4.74 -6.08
C GLN A 121 -24.04 4.64 -6.27
N TYR A 122 -23.43 3.51 -5.88
CA TYR A 122 -22.00 3.23 -6.08
C TYR A 122 -21.65 2.72 -7.49
N SER A 123 -22.63 2.54 -8.38
CA SER A 123 -22.41 2.11 -9.77
C SER A 123 -21.45 3.04 -10.51
N SER A 124 -21.45 4.34 -10.18
CA SER A 124 -20.52 5.31 -10.77
C SER A 124 -19.03 4.98 -10.52
N MET A 125 -18.71 4.34 -9.39
CA MET A 125 -17.32 3.98 -9.06
C MET A 125 -16.81 2.83 -9.93
N LEU A 126 -17.70 1.96 -10.42
CA LEU A 126 -17.36 0.84 -11.30
C LEU A 126 -16.85 1.32 -12.67
N TYR A 127 -17.27 2.50 -13.15
CA TYR A 127 -16.74 3.09 -14.39
C TYR A 127 -15.24 3.39 -14.32
N GLY A 128 -14.67 3.53 -13.11
CA GLY A 128 -13.23 3.63 -12.91
C GLY A 128 -12.46 2.44 -13.47
N PHE A 129 -13.07 1.24 -13.51
CA PHE A 129 -12.45 0.04 -14.10
C PHE A 129 -12.36 0.11 -15.62
N LEU A 130 -13.38 0.67 -16.28
CA LEU A 130 -13.33 0.89 -17.73
C LEU A 130 -12.25 1.91 -18.06
N ILE A 131 -12.20 3.01 -17.33
CA ILE A 131 -11.17 4.05 -17.48
C ILE A 131 -9.77 3.42 -17.29
N GLY A 132 -9.56 2.68 -16.21
CA GLY A 132 -8.28 2.01 -15.93
C GLY A 132 -7.84 1.01 -17.02
N THR A 133 -8.79 0.42 -17.74
CA THR A 133 -8.50 -0.51 -18.86
C THR A 133 -8.26 0.24 -20.17
N ILE A 134 -9.04 1.29 -20.44
CA ILE A 134 -8.99 2.08 -21.67
C ILE A 134 -7.71 2.92 -21.72
N LEU A 135 -7.28 3.54 -20.61
CA LEU A 135 -6.12 4.44 -20.59
C LEU A 135 -4.82 3.78 -21.10
N PRO A 136 -4.42 2.59 -20.61
CA PRO A 136 -3.25 1.88 -21.14
C PRO A 136 -3.37 1.53 -22.62
N ILE A 137 -4.53 1.04 -23.06
CA ILE A 137 -4.79 0.67 -24.46
C ILE A 137 -4.68 1.91 -25.35
N LEU A 138 -5.27 3.02 -24.91
CA LEU A 138 -5.25 4.28 -25.63
C LEU A 138 -3.82 4.79 -25.79
N SER A 139 -3.00 4.73 -24.74
CA SER A 139 -1.59 5.13 -24.82
C SER A 139 -0.76 4.26 -25.76
N TRP A 140 -1.00 2.95 -25.78
CA TRP A 140 -0.35 2.03 -26.70
C TRP A 140 -0.75 2.32 -28.16
N LEU A 141 -2.03 2.60 -28.40
CA LEU A 141 -2.56 2.91 -29.73
C LEU A 141 -2.05 4.27 -30.24
N LEU A 142 -2.02 5.29 -29.37
CA LEU A 142 -1.43 6.62 -29.67
C LEU A 142 0.04 6.52 -30.06
N TRP A 143 0.83 5.72 -29.33
CA TRP A 143 2.24 5.49 -29.66
C TRP A 143 2.40 4.80 -31.04
N LYS A 144 1.52 3.86 -31.38
CA LYS A 144 1.55 3.14 -32.67
C LYS A 144 1.16 4.02 -33.86
N ILE A 145 0.21 4.94 -33.68
CA ILE A 145 -0.27 5.84 -34.75
C ILE A 145 0.68 7.01 -34.97
N PHE A 146 1.29 7.55 -33.91
CA PHE A 146 2.18 8.71 -33.98
C PHE A 146 3.63 8.38 -33.60
N PRO A 147 4.34 7.56 -34.39
CA PRO A 147 5.72 7.17 -34.10
C PRO A 147 6.71 8.36 -34.12
N HIS A 148 6.34 9.49 -34.73
CA HIS A 148 7.15 10.69 -34.78
C HIS A 148 7.23 11.44 -33.42
N ILE A 149 6.29 11.20 -32.52
CA ILE A 149 6.10 11.95 -31.27
C ILE A 149 6.77 11.17 -30.12
N LYS A 150 8.09 11.34 -29.92
CA LYS A 150 8.91 10.54 -28.98
C LYS A 150 8.47 10.60 -27.50
N TRP A 151 8.03 11.76 -27.02
CA TRP A 151 7.38 11.98 -25.71
C TRP A 151 6.15 11.11 -25.42
N LEU A 152 5.36 10.70 -26.42
CA LEU A 152 4.23 9.77 -26.17
C LEU A 152 4.70 8.39 -25.69
N ALA A 153 5.91 7.98 -26.06
CA ALA A 153 6.51 6.72 -25.58
C ALA A 153 6.94 6.78 -24.11
N LEU A 154 7.09 7.98 -23.53
CA LEU A 154 7.49 8.18 -22.14
C LEU A 154 6.30 8.16 -21.16
N ILE A 155 5.07 8.32 -21.66
CA ILE A 155 3.86 8.35 -20.83
C ILE A 155 3.39 6.92 -20.56
N ASN A 156 3.62 6.44 -19.33
CA ASN A 156 3.18 5.13 -18.87
C ASN A 156 2.02 5.25 -17.87
N PHE A 157 0.79 5.27 -18.39
CA PHE A 157 -0.42 5.30 -17.54
C PHE A 157 -0.51 4.17 -16.50
N PRO A 158 -0.06 2.93 -16.77
CA PRO A 158 -0.06 1.88 -15.76
C PRO A 158 0.75 2.25 -14.50
N ILE A 159 1.85 2.99 -14.65
CA ILE A 159 2.69 3.41 -13.52
C ILE A 159 1.96 4.50 -12.73
N PHE A 160 1.34 5.44 -13.42
CA PHE A 160 0.58 6.52 -12.79
C PHE A 160 -0.62 5.98 -11.99
N LEU A 161 -1.39 5.08 -12.59
CA LEU A 161 -2.52 4.42 -11.92
C LEU A 161 -2.08 3.47 -10.79
N MET A 162 -0.86 2.93 -10.86
CA MET A 162 -0.30 2.16 -9.75
C MET A 162 0.09 3.02 -8.56
N ALA A 163 0.42 4.31 -8.74
CA ALA A 163 0.74 5.16 -7.60
C ALA A 163 -0.45 5.25 -6.63
N THR A 164 -1.67 5.35 -7.14
CA THR A 164 -2.88 5.49 -6.32
C THR A 164 -3.28 4.23 -5.55
N THR A 165 -2.51 3.13 -5.59
CA THR A 165 -2.86 1.88 -4.88
C THR A 165 -3.01 2.02 -3.38
N ASN A 166 -2.18 2.87 -2.79
CA ASN A 166 -2.03 2.93 -1.34
C ASN A 166 -3.02 3.91 -0.70
N PHE A 167 -3.85 4.56 -1.52
CA PHE A 167 -4.87 5.49 -1.08
C PHE A 167 -6.22 4.77 -0.99
N PRO A 168 -6.88 4.64 0.17
CA PRO A 168 -6.42 4.53 1.57
C PRO A 168 -5.74 3.16 1.84
N PRO A 169 -4.86 2.99 2.87
CA PRO A 169 -4.79 3.69 4.16
C PRO A 169 -3.72 4.79 4.28
N ALA A 170 -2.94 5.06 3.23
CA ALA A 170 -1.87 6.06 3.29
C ALA A 170 -2.42 7.48 3.51
N PRO A 171 -1.77 8.31 4.35
CA PRO A 171 -2.14 9.71 4.51
C PRO A 171 -1.87 10.49 3.22
N ALA A 172 -2.67 11.53 2.97
CA ALA A 172 -2.58 12.33 1.74
C ALA A 172 -1.20 13.00 1.55
N ALA A 173 -0.45 13.22 2.63
CA ALA A 173 0.90 13.80 2.60
C ALA A 173 1.97 12.86 2.00
N GLU A 174 1.71 11.55 1.90
CA GLU A 174 2.67 10.57 1.39
C GLU A 174 2.95 10.77 -0.11
N PHE A 175 1.94 11.12 -0.90
CA PHE A 175 2.07 11.34 -2.34
C PHE A 175 2.93 12.54 -2.75
N PRO A 176 2.68 13.76 -2.23
CA PRO A 176 3.50 14.91 -2.59
C PRO A 176 4.93 14.76 -2.07
N SER A 177 5.14 14.13 -0.90
CA SER A 177 6.49 13.88 -0.38
C SER A 177 7.24 12.84 -1.22
N TRP A 178 6.58 11.76 -1.63
CA TRP A 178 7.16 10.78 -2.56
C TRP A 178 7.53 11.41 -3.90
N PHE A 179 6.64 12.24 -4.47
CA PHE A 179 6.92 12.95 -5.72
C PHE A 179 8.10 13.93 -5.58
N LEU A 180 8.15 14.69 -4.49
CA LEU A 180 9.21 15.66 -4.22
C LEU A 180 10.57 14.97 -4.08
N ILE A 181 10.66 13.91 -3.27
CA ILE A 181 11.89 13.13 -3.09
C ILE A 181 12.28 12.46 -4.41
N GLY A 182 11.30 11.88 -5.12
CA GLY A 182 11.49 11.28 -6.44
C GLY A 182 12.05 12.28 -7.45
N PHE A 183 11.55 13.51 -7.48
CA PHE A 183 12.03 14.59 -8.34
C PHE A 183 13.45 15.03 -7.96
N ILE A 184 13.74 15.22 -6.66
CA ILE A 184 15.09 15.58 -6.20
C ILE A 184 16.12 14.52 -6.63
N PHE A 185 15.84 13.24 -6.37
CA PHE A 185 16.79 12.17 -6.67
C PHE A 185 16.87 11.81 -8.14
N ASN A 186 15.74 11.73 -8.86
CA ASN A 186 15.73 11.24 -10.24
C ASN A 186 15.80 12.35 -11.29
N PHE A 187 15.49 13.61 -10.96
CA PHE A 187 15.62 14.72 -11.90
C PHE A 187 16.82 15.61 -11.57
N ILE A 188 16.91 16.13 -10.34
CA ILE A 188 17.97 17.07 -9.96
C ILE A 188 19.31 16.35 -9.82
N LEU A 189 19.42 15.37 -8.92
CA LEU A 189 20.67 14.64 -8.67
C LEU A 189 21.14 13.87 -9.91
N TYR A 190 20.22 13.29 -10.68
CA TYR A 190 20.56 12.63 -11.94
C TYR A 190 21.20 13.58 -12.97
N ARG A 191 20.72 14.83 -13.06
CA ARG A 191 21.19 15.81 -14.07
C ARG A 191 22.43 16.59 -13.64
N TYR A 192 22.55 16.93 -12.35
CA TYR A 192 23.63 17.77 -11.83
C TYR A 192 24.76 16.98 -11.16
N ALA A 193 24.51 15.76 -10.67
CA ALA A 193 25.47 14.95 -9.92
C ALA A 193 25.41 13.47 -10.34
N HIS A 194 25.45 13.21 -11.65
CA HIS A 194 25.28 11.88 -12.22
C HIS A 194 26.23 10.82 -11.64
N ASN A 195 27.51 11.16 -11.47
CA ASN A 195 28.52 10.25 -10.92
C ASN A 195 28.20 9.79 -9.49
N TRP A 196 27.59 10.67 -8.68
CA TRP A 196 27.16 10.29 -7.33
C TRP A 196 25.90 9.42 -7.39
N TRP A 197 24.94 9.79 -8.25
CA TRP A 197 23.68 9.08 -8.39
C TRP A 197 23.88 7.62 -8.82
N GLU A 198 24.71 7.38 -9.84
CA GLU A 198 24.98 6.03 -10.36
C GLU A 198 25.56 5.10 -9.28
N LYS A 199 26.45 5.62 -8.44
CA LYS A 199 27.15 4.82 -7.44
C LYS A 199 26.38 4.65 -6.13
N TYR A 200 25.65 5.68 -5.68
CA TYR A 200 25.12 5.74 -4.31
C TYR A 200 23.60 5.81 -4.20
N ALA A 201 22.84 6.16 -5.24
CA ALA A 201 21.40 6.38 -5.10
C ALA A 201 20.65 5.13 -4.59
N TYR A 202 20.97 3.96 -5.15
CA TYR A 202 20.35 2.70 -4.72
C TYR A 202 20.75 2.31 -3.30
N ILE A 203 22.03 2.46 -2.93
CA ILE A 203 22.53 2.16 -1.58
C ILE A 203 21.85 3.10 -0.57
N PHE A 204 21.72 4.39 -0.90
CA PHE A 204 21.04 5.38 -0.06
C PHE A 204 19.55 5.04 0.14
N SER A 205 18.85 4.61 -0.90
CA SER A 205 17.45 4.17 -0.79
C SER A 205 17.29 2.98 0.17
N ILE A 206 18.21 2.02 0.11
CA ILE A 206 18.22 0.86 1.02
C ILE A 206 18.55 1.32 2.45
N ALA A 207 19.54 2.19 2.61
CA ALA A 207 19.93 2.74 3.91
C ALA A 207 18.79 3.51 4.58
N MET A 208 18.03 4.32 3.84
CA MET A 208 16.84 5.02 4.35
C MET A 208 15.76 4.04 4.79
N SER A 209 15.52 2.98 4.02
CA SER A 209 14.52 1.94 4.36
C SER A 209 14.90 1.20 5.66
N CYS A 210 16.17 0.81 5.79
CA CYS A 210 16.68 0.20 7.02
C CYS A 210 16.67 1.18 8.20
N GLY A 211 17.02 2.45 7.95
CA GLY A 211 17.01 3.51 8.95
C GLY A 211 15.63 3.73 9.54
N VAL A 212 14.59 3.80 8.70
CA VAL A 212 13.20 3.91 9.17
C VAL A 212 12.80 2.72 10.04
N ALA A 213 13.18 1.49 9.67
CA ALA A 213 12.88 0.31 10.47
C ALA A 213 13.57 0.33 11.83
N ILE A 214 14.86 0.67 11.88
CA ILE A 214 15.64 0.78 13.13
C ILE A 214 15.10 1.90 14.02
N CYS A 215 14.85 3.08 13.46
CA CYS A 215 14.28 4.21 14.19
C CYS A 215 12.89 3.86 14.74
N SER A 216 12.03 3.20 13.95
CA SER A 216 10.71 2.76 14.40
C SER A 216 10.80 1.79 15.56
N PHE A 217 11.75 0.84 15.51
CA PHE A 217 12.00 -0.10 16.61
C PHE A 217 12.46 0.62 17.89
N ILE A 218 13.40 1.56 17.78
CA ILE A 218 13.86 2.36 18.92
C ILE A 218 12.72 3.19 19.52
N ILE A 219 11.92 3.86 18.68
CA ILE A 219 10.77 4.65 19.12
C ILE A 219 9.74 3.75 19.84
N PHE A 220 9.48 2.56 19.31
CA PHE A 220 8.59 1.59 19.95
C PHE A 220 9.11 1.17 21.34
N LEU A 221 10.39 0.84 21.47
CA LEU A 221 10.99 0.49 22.77
C LEU A 221 10.97 1.66 23.75
N ALA A 222 11.29 2.88 23.29
CA ALA A 222 11.41 4.05 24.14
C ALA A 222 10.06 4.56 24.65
N PHE A 223 9.06 4.67 23.75
CA PHE A 223 7.79 5.31 24.05
C PHE A 223 6.67 4.30 24.32
N GLN A 224 6.53 3.32 23.43
CA GLN A 224 5.35 2.45 23.41
C GLN A 224 5.38 1.38 24.52
N LEU A 225 6.56 0.85 24.86
CA LEU A 225 6.71 -0.10 25.97
C LEU A 225 6.67 0.60 27.35
N ASN A 226 7.17 1.83 27.45
CA ASN A 226 7.21 2.58 28.71
C ASN A 226 5.92 3.36 29.01
N HIS A 227 4.88 3.22 28.17
CA HIS A 227 3.61 3.96 28.28
C HIS A 227 3.79 5.48 28.34
N THR A 228 4.84 6.02 27.71
CA THR A 228 5.08 7.47 27.67
C THR A 228 4.54 8.05 26.38
N ASP A 229 3.76 9.11 26.48
CA ASP A 229 3.24 9.82 25.32
C ASP A 229 4.37 10.46 24.50
N PHE A 230 4.24 10.40 23.18
CA PHE A 230 5.19 11.05 22.27
C PHE A 230 5.13 12.58 22.44
N PRO A 231 6.27 13.29 22.44
CA PRO A 231 6.28 14.74 22.62
C PRO A 231 5.46 15.43 21.52
N GLN A 232 4.61 16.36 21.94
CA GLN A 232 3.86 17.23 21.02
C GLN A 232 4.85 18.20 20.36
N TRP A 233 4.90 18.20 19.03
CA TRP A 233 5.72 19.12 18.26
C TRP A 233 4.98 19.59 17.00
N TRP A 234 5.51 20.64 16.37
CA TRP A 234 4.86 21.36 15.28
C TRP A 234 4.52 20.51 14.04
N GLY A 235 5.21 19.38 13.83
CA GLY A 235 4.93 18.45 12.72
C GLY A 235 3.93 17.34 13.03
N LEU A 236 3.41 17.24 14.27
CA LEU A 236 2.36 16.28 14.63
C LEU A 236 0.93 16.81 14.34
N GLY A 237 0.78 17.99 13.74
CA GLY A 237 -0.53 18.55 13.37
C GLY A 237 -1.40 19.03 14.55
N GLY A 238 -0.89 19.00 15.79
CA GLY A 238 -1.65 19.36 17.00
C GLY A 238 -2.61 18.26 17.43
N ILE A 239 -3.82 18.62 17.89
CA ILE A 239 -4.85 17.70 18.40
C ILE A 239 -5.26 16.64 17.34
N ASN A 240 -5.15 17.00 16.06
CA ASN A 240 -5.34 16.09 14.94
C ASN A 240 -3.97 15.70 14.39
N ARG A 241 -3.62 14.41 14.47
CA ARG A 241 -2.28 13.89 14.14
C ARG A 241 -1.83 14.16 12.68
N ASP A 242 -2.79 14.48 11.80
CA ASP A 242 -2.56 14.80 10.39
C ASP A 242 -2.63 16.31 10.09
N GLY A 243 -2.84 17.18 11.09
CA GLY A 243 -3.02 18.63 10.90
C GLY A 243 -4.28 19.01 10.12
N CYS A 244 -5.09 18.01 9.74
CA CYS A 244 -6.34 18.18 9.03
C CYS A 244 -7.50 18.12 10.03
N PRO A 245 -8.36 19.15 10.12
CA PRO A 245 -9.53 19.15 11.01
C PRO A 245 -10.58 18.09 10.64
N LEU A 246 -10.44 17.42 9.49
CA LEU A 246 -11.34 16.40 8.97
C LEU A 246 -10.70 15.01 8.90
N ASP A 247 -9.54 14.78 9.52
CA ASP A 247 -8.87 13.47 9.53
C ASP A 247 -9.81 12.36 10.08
N SER A 248 -10.61 12.66 11.10
CA SER A 248 -11.64 11.77 11.64
C SER A 248 -12.77 11.41 10.65
N ALA A 249 -13.04 12.27 9.66
CA ALA A 249 -14.15 12.11 8.72
C ALA A 249 -13.88 11.03 7.65
N ASN A 250 -12.61 10.86 7.26
CA ASN A 250 -12.22 9.83 6.28
C ASN A 250 -12.46 8.39 6.79
N PHE A 251 -12.47 8.19 8.11
CA PHE A 251 -12.47 6.85 8.70
C PHE A 251 -13.73 6.51 9.51
N SER A 252 -14.43 7.50 10.05
CA SER A 252 -15.66 7.27 10.83
C SER A 252 -16.94 7.38 10.00
N GLY A 253 -16.87 7.93 8.77
CA GLY A 253 -18.07 8.25 7.98
C GLY A 253 -18.94 9.36 8.59
N PHE A 254 -18.50 9.94 9.71
CA PHE A 254 -19.13 11.08 10.36
C PHE A 254 -18.16 12.26 10.31
N ILE A 255 -18.63 13.39 9.78
CA ILE A 255 -17.97 14.67 10.03
C ILE A 255 -18.23 14.94 11.50
N SER A 256 -17.20 14.87 12.36
CA SER A 256 -17.35 15.30 13.75
C SER A 256 -17.76 16.77 13.74
N THR A 257 -19.05 17.02 13.96
CA THR A 257 -19.65 18.35 14.09
C THR A 257 -19.34 18.99 15.43
N GLU A 258 -18.33 18.51 16.16
CA GLU A 258 -17.74 19.24 17.29
C GLU A 258 -16.86 20.37 16.76
N ARG A 259 -17.54 21.34 16.15
CA ARG A 259 -17.12 22.72 16.08
C ARG A 259 -17.25 23.30 17.48
N TYR A 260 -16.14 23.81 17.99
CA TYR A 260 -16.06 25.07 18.73
C TYR A 260 -17.18 25.36 19.74
N ILE A 261 -16.94 24.99 21.00
CA ILE A 261 -17.12 25.91 22.13
C ILE A 261 -15.77 25.99 22.85
#